data_AF-A0A957SSJ8-F1
#
_entry.id   AF-A0A957SSJ8-F1
#
_cell.length_a   1.000
_cell.length_b   1.000
_cell.length_c   1.000
_cell.angle_alpha   90.00
_cell.angle_beta   90.00
_cell.angle_gamma   90.00
#
_symmetry.space_group_name_H-M   'P 1'
#
loop_
_entity.id
_entity.type
_entity.pdbx_description
1 polymer ?
#
loop_
_entity_poly.entity_id
_entity_poly.type
_entity_poly.pdbx_seq_one_letter_code
_entity_poly.pdbx_strand_id
1 'polypeptide(L)' 'VDMFVGNQENSAVYIADAGQERILVFDKEGSYKRQLQAAEGNPLRDLSGIFVDDATQTIYILTQSALYQHPLPE' A
#
# COMPACT_ATOMS: atom_id res chain seq x y z
N VAL A 1 1.23 11.72 -2.29
CA VAL A 1 1.82 10.83 -1.26
C VAL A 1 0.77 10.68 -0.19
N ASP A 2 0.39 9.45 0.09
CA ASP A 2 -0.58 9.06 1.12
C ASP A 2 0.08 8.04 2.04
N MET A 3 -0.40 7.91 3.27
CA MET A 3 0.17 7.03 4.29
C MET A 3 -0.93 6.42 5.14
N PHE A 4 -0.85 5.10 5.34
CA PHE A 4 -1.67 4.38 6.29
C PHE A 4 -0.80 3.80 7.41
N VAL A 5 -1.26 3.93 8.66
CA VAL A 5 -0.64 3.31 9.83
C VAL A 5 -1.68 2.37 10.43
N GLY A 6 -1.37 1.08 10.49
CA GLY A 6 -2.32 0.13 11.06
C GLY A 6 -2.55 0.33 12.55
N ASN A 7 -3.72 -0.11 13.00
CA ASN A 7 -4.21 0.17 14.35
C ASN A 7 -3.76 -0.87 15.39
N GLN A 8 -3.27 -2.03 14.94
CA GLN A 8 -2.78 -3.11 15.81
C GLN A 8 -1.29 -2.95 16.12
N GLU A 9 -0.79 -3.46 17.24
CA GLU A 9 0.63 -3.37 17.62
C GLU A 9 1.54 -3.94 16.52
N ASN A 10 1.20 -5.10 15.96
CA ASN A 10 1.98 -5.79 14.91
C ASN A 10 1.63 -5.35 13.47
N SER A 11 0.86 -4.28 13.30
CA SER A 11 0.49 -3.80 11.97
C SER A 11 1.61 -2.98 11.33
N ALA A 12 1.64 -2.95 10.00
CA ALA A 12 2.62 -2.22 9.22
C ALA A 12 2.21 -0.75 8.98
N VAL A 13 3.21 0.04 8.58
CA VAL A 13 3.04 1.36 7.97
C VAL A 13 3.15 1.20 6.45
N TYR A 14 2.16 1.69 5.72
CA TYR A 14 2.10 1.66 4.26
C TYR A 14 2.25 3.07 3.71
N ILE A 15 3.12 3.25 2.72
CA ILE A 15 3.36 4.55 2.07
C ILE A 15 3.11 4.41 0.57
N ALA A 16 2.23 5.26 0.03
CA ALA A 16 1.98 5.38 -1.39
C ALA A 16 3.05 6.25 -2.06
N ASP A 17 4.01 5.62 -2.73
CA ASP A 17 5.08 6.26 -3.50
C ASP A 17 4.66 6.34 -4.99
N ALA A 18 3.84 7.34 -5.28
CA ALA A 18 3.29 7.54 -6.62
C ALA A 18 4.36 7.78 -7.69
N GLY A 19 5.47 8.44 -7.33
CA GLY A 19 6.55 8.74 -8.26
C GLY A 19 7.31 7.50 -8.74
N GLN A 20 7.21 6.39 -7.99
CA GLN A 20 7.82 5.11 -8.34
C GLN A 20 6.77 4.01 -8.57
N GLU A 21 5.49 4.36 -8.70
CA GLU A 21 4.38 3.43 -8.96
C GLU A 21 4.40 2.20 -8.02
N ARG A 22 4.58 2.44 -6.71
CA ARG A 22 4.68 1.38 -5.70
C ARG A 22 4.10 1.77 -4.35
N ILE A 23 3.89 0.77 -3.51
CA ILE A 23 3.54 0.93 -2.09
C ILE A 23 4.68 0.36 -1.26
N LEU A 24 5.26 1.17 -0.38
CA LEU A 24 6.31 0.74 0.55
C LEU A 24 5.69 0.28 1.86
N VAL A 25 6.25 -0.76 2.47
CA VAL A 25 5.78 -1.36 3.72
C VAL A 25 6.90 -1.35 4.75
N PHE A 26 6.62 -0.80 5.93
CA PHE A 26 7.52 -0.69 7.06
C PHE A 26 6.88 -1.28 8.33
N ASP A 27 7.69 -1.66 9.32
CA ASP A 27 7.17 -1.78 10.69
C ASP A 27 7.02 -0.39 11.36
N LYS A 28 6.49 -0.38 12.59
CA LYS A 28 6.22 0.84 13.34
C LYS A 28 7.49 1.54 13.83
N GLU A 29 8.61 0.83 13.87
CA GLU A 29 9.93 1.35 14.16
C GLU A 29 10.59 2.00 12.93
N GLY A 30 9.96 1.89 11.75
CA GLY A 30 10.43 2.48 10.49
C GLY A 30 11.40 1.59 9.72
N SER A 31 11.53 0.32 10.07
CA SER A 31 12.34 -0.65 9.32
C SER A 31 11.60 -1.10 8.07
N TYR A 32 12.26 -1.01 6.92
CA TYR A 32 11.71 -1.48 5.66
C TYR A 32 11.46 -2.99 5.69
N LYS A 33 10.26 -3.41 5.29
CA LYS A 33 9.88 -4.82 5.17
C LYS A 33 9.82 -5.28 3.72
N ARG A 34 9.08 -4.56 2.87
CA ARG A 34 8.86 -4.93 1.45
C ARG A 34 8.25 -3.77 0.66
N GLN A 35 8.04 -4.01 -0.63
CA GLN A 35 7.26 -3.14 -1.50
C GLN A 35 6.26 -3.95 -2.32
N LEU A 36 5.12 -3.32 -2.66
CA LEU A 36 4.14 -3.82 -3.60
C LEU A 36 4.23 -2.99 -4.88
N GLN A 37 4.45 -3.65 -6.00
CA GLN A 37 4.57 -3.04 -7.31
C GLN A 37 3.99 -4.01 -8.35
N ALA A 38 3.42 -3.47 -9.43
CA ALA A 38 2.93 -4.30 -10.52
C ALA A 38 4.09 -5.04 -11.20
N ALA A 39 3.90 -6.32 -11.50
CA ALA A 39 4.90 -7.11 -12.22
C ALA A 39 5.09 -6.64 -13.67
N GLU A 40 4.01 -6.15 -14.30
CA GLU A 40 4.00 -5.69 -15.68
C GLU A 40 3.15 -4.42 -15.83
N GLY A 41 3.54 -3.58 -16.79
CA GLY A 41 2.84 -2.34 -17.11
C GLY A 41 2.93 -1.28 -16.01
N ASN A 42 1.96 -0.38 -16.01
CA ASN A 42 1.90 0.82 -15.15
C ASN A 42 0.51 1.02 -14.50
N PRO A 43 -0.13 -0.03 -13.94
CA PRO A 43 -1.49 0.08 -13.40
C PRO A 43 -1.55 1.00 -12.17
N LEU A 44 -0.41 1.26 -11.52
CA LEU A 44 -0.31 2.17 -10.37
C LEU A 44 0.04 3.60 -10.78
N ARG A 45 -0.01 3.94 -12.07
CA ARG A 45 0.15 5.32 -12.55
C ARG A 45 -0.83 6.25 -11.85
N ASP A 46 -0.32 7.40 -11.43
CA ASP A 46 -1.08 8.41 -10.70
C ASP A 46 -1.76 7.81 -9.45
N LEU A 47 -1.05 6.91 -8.75
CA LEU A 47 -1.43 6.42 -7.43
C LEU A 47 -1.72 7.61 -6.49
N SER A 48 -2.95 7.67 -6.00
CA SER A 48 -3.48 8.84 -5.30
C SER A 48 -3.86 8.55 -3.85
N GLY A 49 -4.18 7.29 -3.52
CA GLY A 49 -4.54 6.94 -2.15
C GLY A 49 -4.49 5.44 -1.87
N ILE A 50 -4.37 5.12 -0.60
CA ILE A 50 -4.43 3.75 -0.08
C ILE A 50 -5.33 3.68 1.15
N PHE A 51 -6.02 2.56 1.32
CA PHE A 51 -6.75 2.26 2.55
C PHE A 51 -6.56 0.79 2.90
N VAL A 52 -6.27 0.50 4.16
CA VAL A 52 -6.09 -0.87 4.63
C VAL A 52 -7.22 -1.22 5.58
N ASP A 53 -7.90 -2.31 5.27
CA ASP A 53 -8.90 -2.94 6.13
C ASP A 53 -8.26 -4.14 6.84
N ASP A 54 -7.82 -3.91 8.08
CA ASP A 54 -7.23 -4.95 8.92
C ASP A 54 -8.24 -6.07 9.26
N ALA A 55 -9.55 -5.80 9.25
CA ALA A 55 -10.55 -6.81 9.58
C ALA A 55 -10.71 -7.84 8.48
N THR A 56 -10.64 -7.39 7.22
CA THR A 56 -10.71 -8.27 6.04
C THR A 56 -9.35 -8.61 5.45
N GLN A 57 -8.26 -8.12 6.06
CA GLN A 57 -6.89 -8.30 5.58
C GLN A 57 -6.74 -7.90 4.11
N THR A 58 -7.25 -6.72 3.74
CA THR A 58 -7.25 -6.21 2.36
C THR A 58 -6.71 -4.79 2.28
N ILE A 59 -5.90 -4.49 1.27
CA ILE A 59 -5.52 -3.13 0.87
C ILE A 59 -6.29 -2.70 -0.38
N TYR A 60 -6.86 -1.50 -0.32
CA TYR A 60 -7.48 -0.80 -1.43
C TYR A 60 -6.54 0.27 -1.95
N ILE A 61 -6.40 0.35 -3.27
CA ILE A 61 -5.40 1.19 -3.93
C ILE A 61 -6.11 2.02 -5.00
N LEU A 62 -6.15 3.34 -4.81
CA LEU A 62 -6.80 4.26 -5.73
C LEU A 62 -5.79 4.89 -6.68
N THR A 63 -6.05 4.76 -7.97
CA THR A 63 -5.27 5.34 -9.06
C THR A 63 -6.15 6.27 -9.88
N GLN A 64 -5.61 6.93 -10.90
CA GLN A 64 -6.41 7.76 -11.80
C GLN A 64 -7.53 6.97 -12.50
N SER A 65 -7.28 5.72 -12.87
CA SER A 65 -8.17 4.94 -13.74
C SER A 65 -8.92 3.82 -13.03
N ALA A 66 -8.49 3.40 -11.83
CA ALA A 66 -9.02 2.22 -11.17
C ALA A 66 -8.86 2.24 -9.64
N LEU A 67 -9.76 1.51 -8.98
CA LEU A 67 -9.61 1.07 -7.60
C LEU A 67 -9.23 -0.41 -7.61
N TYR A 68 -8.03 -0.74 -7.14
CA TYR A 68 -7.58 -2.12 -6.98
C TYR A 68 -7.81 -2.58 -5.55
N GLN A 69 -8.01 -3.89 -5.40
CA GLN A 69 -7.98 -4.59 -4.12
C GLN A 69 -6.89 -5.64 -4.16
N HIS A 70 -6.15 -5.79 -3.07
CA HIS A 70 -5.13 -6.82 -2.92
C HIS A 70 -5.15 -7.36 -1.49
N PRO A 71 -5.02 -8.68 -1.25
CA PRO A 71 -4.85 -9.21 0.09
C PRO A 71 -3.63 -8.61 0.78
N LEU A 72 -3.69 -8.40 2.09
CA LEU A 72 -2.50 -8.00 2.83
C LEU A 72 -1.47 -9.14 2.76
N PRO A 73 -0.22 -8.82 2.44
CA PRO A 73 0.84 -9.81 2.41
C PRO A 73 1.17 -10.26 3.84
N GLU A 74 1.31 -11.58 4.05
CA GLU A 74 1.85 -12.17 5.29
C GLU A 74 3.22 -11.62 5.67
#